data_AF-A0A6B0Y2F5-F1
#
_entry.id   AF-A0A6B0Y2F5-F1
#
_cell.length_a   1.000
_cell.length_b   1.000
_cell.length_c   1.000
_cell.angle_alpha   90.00
_cell.angle_beta   90.00
_cell.angle_gamma   90.00
#
_symmetry.space_group_name_H-M   'P 1'
#
loop_
_entity.id
_entity.type
_entity.pdbx_description
1 polymer ?
#
loop_
_entity_poly.entity_id
_entity_poly.type
_entity_poly.pdbx_seq_one_letter_code
_entity_poly.pdbx_strand_id
1 'polypeptide(L)'
;RVLTLDWLDGIPLSDLDALDRAGHDRVRLAQKVMSTFLSHALRDGYFHGDMHQGNILVAKNGDLVALDFGIMGRIDAYTRRVYAEILIGFIRRDYRRVAEVHFEAGYVPKDRDVNEFAQALRAVGEPIFGIEASRISMARLLSHLFEVTERFGMETRTELLLLQRTMVVVEGVARSLDPHMNIWNVARPTVERYISENIGPKAILREAFQTLQVLGRFGPKLPEIAEDILARQTQGPAVPDRRPWLGRALLLAAAAVVGFGVGFLF
;
A
#
# COMPACT_ATOMS: atom_id res chain seq x y z
N ARG A 1 -5.95 20.03 23.99
CA ARG A 1 -6.15 18.57 24.01
C ARG A 1 -4.78 17.93 24.32
N VAL A 2 -4.72 16.84 25.08
CA VAL A 2 -3.47 16.18 25.52
C VAL A 2 -3.48 14.73 25.04
N LEU A 3 -2.36 14.24 24.48
CA LEU A 3 -2.10 12.84 24.15
C LEU A 3 -1.10 12.28 25.16
N THR A 4 -1.34 11.08 25.67
CA THR A 4 -0.47 10.39 26.64
C THR A 4 -0.16 8.99 26.12
N LEU A 5 1.12 8.61 26.17
CA LEU A 5 1.65 7.32 25.71
C LEU A 5 2.54 6.74 26.82
N ASP A 6 2.87 5.45 26.69
CA ASP A 6 3.83 4.82 27.59
C ASP A 6 5.21 5.48 27.47
N TRP A 7 5.89 5.67 28.61
CA TRP A 7 7.26 6.16 28.63
C TRP A 7 8.22 5.02 28.27
N LEU A 8 9.11 5.29 27.31
CA LEU A 8 10.14 4.34 26.87
C LEU A 8 11.51 5.00 26.99
N ASP A 9 12.41 4.37 27.74
CA ASP A 9 13.80 4.80 27.84
C ASP A 9 14.62 4.33 26.63
N GLY A 10 15.54 5.17 26.17
CA GLY A 10 16.48 4.80 25.12
C GLY A 10 17.50 5.89 24.84
N ILE A 11 18.53 5.51 24.08
CA ILE A 11 19.56 6.43 23.59
C ILE A 11 19.10 6.97 22.23
N PRO A 12 19.09 8.29 22.01
CA PRO A 12 18.78 8.85 20.69
C PRO A 12 19.65 8.23 19.60
N LEU A 13 19.05 7.83 18.47
CA LEU A 13 19.81 7.19 17.38
C LEU A 13 20.87 8.12 16.78
N SER A 14 20.74 9.44 16.98
CA SER A 14 21.72 10.46 16.59
C SER A 14 22.97 10.52 17.47
N ASP A 15 22.94 9.98 18.69
CA ASP A 15 24.05 10.05 19.65
C ASP A 15 24.96 8.81 19.53
N LEU A 16 25.82 8.83 18.50
CA LEU A 16 26.71 7.71 18.17
C LEU A 16 27.67 7.38 19.33
N ASP A 17 28.18 8.39 20.03
CA ASP A 17 29.08 8.20 21.17
C ASP A 17 28.39 7.49 22.33
N ALA A 18 27.14 7.85 22.64
CA ALA A 18 26.37 7.16 23.65
C ALA A 18 26.04 5.71 23.24
N LEU A 19 25.71 5.49 21.96
CA LEU A 19 25.48 4.13 21.44
C LEU A 19 26.74 3.26 21.56
N ASP A 20 27.91 3.80 21.21
CA ASP A 20 29.18 3.08 21.32
C ASP A 20 29.54 2.80 22.79
N ARG A 21 29.36 3.78 23.69
CA ARG A 21 29.57 3.58 25.14
C ARG A 21 28.63 2.55 25.74
N ALA A 22 27.40 2.45 25.24
CA ALA A 22 26.43 1.45 25.66
C ALA A 22 26.69 0.06 25.04
N GLY A 23 27.68 -0.07 24.14
CA GLY A 23 28.04 -1.33 23.49
C GLY A 23 27.06 -1.76 22.40
N HIS A 24 26.30 -0.83 21.81
CA HIS A 24 25.41 -1.15 20.71
C HIS A 24 26.19 -1.37 19.41
N ASP A 25 25.85 -2.43 18.69
CA ASP A 25 26.39 -2.69 17.35
C ASP A 25 25.69 -1.78 16.31
N ARG A 26 26.39 -0.71 15.90
CA ARG A 26 25.87 0.26 14.91
C ARG A 26 25.59 -0.37 13.55
N VAL A 27 26.36 -1.36 13.13
CA VAL A 27 26.14 -2.06 11.85
C VAL A 27 24.82 -2.83 11.92
N ARG A 28 24.57 -3.52 13.03
CA ARG A 28 23.30 -4.20 13.25
C ARG A 28 22.13 -3.22 13.37
N LEU A 29 22.31 -2.06 14.00
CA LEU A 29 21.29 -1.01 14.07
C LEU A 29 20.96 -0.45 12.69
N ALA A 30 21.96 -0.16 11.86
CA ALA A 30 21.78 0.30 10.49
C ALA A 30 20.93 -0.68 9.67
N GLN A 31 21.25 -1.97 9.76
CA GLN A 31 20.49 -3.04 9.12
C GLN A 31 19.05 -3.12 9.64
N LYS A 32 18.87 -2.97 10.97
CA LYS A 32 17.55 -3.01 11.62
C LYS A 32 16.67 -1.84 11.18
N VAL A 33 17.23 -0.63 11.06
CA VAL A 33 16.51 0.56 10.57
C VAL A 33 15.97 0.32 9.15
N MET A 34 16.82 -0.11 8.22
CA MET A 34 16.43 -0.35 6.83
C MET A 34 15.43 -1.50 6.68
N SER A 35 15.70 -2.64 7.34
CA SER A 35 14.82 -3.81 7.26
C SER A 35 13.45 -3.58 7.92
N THR A 36 13.39 -2.79 9.00
CA THR A 36 12.13 -2.40 9.66
C THR A 36 11.30 -1.53 8.74
N PHE A 37 11.90 -0.49 8.14
CA PHE A 37 11.20 0.37 7.18
C PHE A 37 10.63 -0.42 6.00
N LEU A 38 11.45 -1.25 5.36
CA LEU A 38 11.02 -2.09 4.23
C LEU A 38 9.95 -3.11 4.63
N SER A 39 10.06 -3.70 5.82
CA SER A 39 9.07 -4.63 6.33
C SER A 39 7.74 -3.93 6.56
N HIS A 40 7.72 -2.77 7.21
CA HIS A 40 6.49 -2.02 7.40
C HIS A 40 5.86 -1.66 6.04
N ALA A 41 6.65 -1.13 5.10
CA ALA A 41 6.15 -0.70 3.80
C ALA A 41 5.58 -1.88 2.97
N LEU A 42 6.32 -3.00 2.87
CA LEU A 42 5.94 -4.12 2.02
C LEU A 42 5.01 -5.11 2.72
N ARG A 43 5.37 -5.60 3.91
CA ARG A 43 4.58 -6.58 4.68
C ARG A 43 3.30 -5.96 5.23
N ASP A 44 3.42 -4.83 5.92
CA ASP A 44 2.30 -4.24 6.67
C ASP A 44 1.50 -3.24 5.85
N GLY A 45 2.11 -2.63 4.83
CA GLY A 45 1.48 -1.59 4.01
C GLY A 45 1.37 -0.24 4.68
N TYR A 46 2.14 -0.03 5.74
CA TYR A 46 2.26 1.24 6.43
C TYR A 46 3.72 1.64 6.49
N PHE A 47 4.03 2.92 6.40
CA PHE A 47 5.39 3.36 6.61
C PHE A 47 5.40 4.67 7.36
N HIS A 48 6.41 4.82 8.21
CA HIS A 48 6.61 6.03 8.99
C HIS A 48 7.29 7.05 8.10
N GLY A 49 6.58 8.10 7.70
CA GLY A 49 7.01 9.09 6.72
C GLY A 49 8.20 9.94 7.17
N ASP A 50 8.48 10.00 8.47
CA ASP A 50 9.52 10.83 9.07
C ASP A 50 10.51 10.08 9.99
N MET A 51 11.06 8.96 9.52
CA MET A 51 12.02 8.13 10.28
C MET A 51 13.43 8.76 10.36
N HIS A 52 13.53 9.99 10.84
CA HIS A 52 14.82 10.64 11.08
C HIS A 52 15.38 10.29 12.47
N GLN A 53 16.68 10.47 12.65
CA GLN A 53 17.40 10.12 13.88
C GLN A 53 16.83 10.73 15.18
N GLY A 54 16.15 11.88 15.11
CA GLY A 54 15.50 12.52 16.27
C GLY A 54 14.19 11.86 16.73
N ASN A 55 13.55 11.02 15.90
CA ASN A 55 12.28 10.35 16.20
C ASN A 55 12.48 8.88 16.57
N ILE A 56 13.74 8.43 16.68
CA ILE A 56 14.10 7.05 16.95
C ILE A 56 15.05 6.99 18.14
N LEU A 57 14.68 6.22 19.15
CA LEU A 57 15.57 5.82 20.24
C LEU A 57 16.00 4.36 20.07
N VAL A 58 17.13 4.02 20.69
CA VAL A 58 17.60 2.65 20.85
C VAL A 58 17.41 2.26 22.31
N ALA A 59 16.54 1.30 22.56
CA ALA A 59 16.35 0.73 23.88
C ALA A 59 17.60 -0.09 24.29
N LYS A 60 17.77 -0.35 25.60
CA LYS A 60 18.94 -1.08 26.13
C LYS A 60 19.16 -2.47 25.49
N ASN A 61 18.09 -3.11 25.03
CA ASN A 61 18.13 -4.41 24.35
C ASN A 61 18.44 -4.31 22.84
N GLY A 62 18.63 -3.11 22.30
CA GLY A 62 18.84 -2.84 20.88
C GLY A 62 17.57 -2.74 20.05
N ASP A 63 16.40 -2.58 20.67
CA ASP A 63 15.15 -2.29 19.96
C ASP A 63 15.06 -0.82 19.50
N LEU A 64 14.48 -0.63 18.32
CA LEU A 64 14.20 0.69 17.77
C LEU A 64 12.85 1.15 18.31
N VAL A 65 12.84 2.30 18.96
CA VAL A 65 11.63 2.92 19.52
C VAL A 65 11.30 4.15 18.70
N ALA A 66 10.15 4.15 18.03
CA ALA A 66 9.63 5.31 17.32
C ALA A 66 8.78 6.17 18.26
N LEU A 67 9.03 7.48 18.29
CA LEU A 67 8.37 8.40 19.22
C LEU A 67 7.16 9.12 18.61
N ASP A 68 7.30 9.53 17.35
CA ASP A 68 6.27 10.27 16.63
C ASP A 68 5.62 9.35 15.58
N PHE A 69 4.35 9.56 15.28
CA PHE A 69 3.62 8.90 14.20
C PHE A 69 2.75 9.92 13.43
N GLY A 70 3.12 11.21 13.48
CA GLY A 70 2.38 12.31 12.86
C GLY A 70 2.37 12.25 11.33
N ILE A 71 3.42 11.68 10.72
CA ILE A 71 3.50 11.46 9.27
C ILE A 71 3.56 9.96 9.01
N MET A 72 2.44 9.38 8.59
CA MET A 72 2.33 7.97 8.21
C MET A 72 1.78 7.86 6.79
N GLY A 73 2.40 7.00 5.99
CA GLY A 73 1.92 6.62 4.67
C GLY A 73 1.26 5.25 4.67
N ARG A 74 0.33 5.02 3.74
CA ARG A 74 -0.31 3.72 3.51
C ARG A 74 -0.16 3.32 2.05
N ILE A 75 0.12 2.04 1.83
CA ILE A 75 0.24 1.43 0.52
C ILE A 75 -0.71 0.23 0.47
N ASP A 76 -1.59 0.20 -0.52
CA ASP A 76 -2.54 -0.89 -0.69
C ASP A 76 -1.84 -2.19 -1.15
N ALA A 77 -2.53 -3.32 -1.02
CA ALA A 77 -1.98 -4.64 -1.30
C ALA A 77 -1.48 -4.80 -2.74
N TYR A 78 -2.18 -4.22 -3.72
CA TYR A 78 -1.80 -4.28 -5.12
C TYR A 78 -0.52 -3.49 -5.38
N THR A 79 -0.49 -2.24 -4.93
CA THR A 79 0.67 -1.37 -5.05
C THR A 79 1.91 -1.98 -4.38
N ARG A 80 1.78 -2.61 -3.20
CA ARG A 80 2.89 -3.33 -2.54
C ARG A 80 3.47 -4.46 -3.39
N ARG A 81 2.61 -5.23 -4.10
CA ARG A 81 3.06 -6.31 -5.01
C ARG A 81 3.85 -5.74 -6.18
N VAL A 82 3.29 -4.73 -6.84
CA VAL A 82 3.96 -4.03 -7.96
C VAL A 82 5.34 -3.52 -7.53
N TYR A 83 5.45 -2.89 -6.36
CA TYR A 83 6.75 -2.43 -5.85
C TYR A 83 7.73 -3.55 -5.55
N ALA A 84 7.28 -4.62 -4.91
CA ALA A 84 8.16 -5.74 -4.63
C ALA A 84 8.70 -6.35 -5.94
N GLU A 85 7.86 -6.45 -6.98
CA GLU A 85 8.25 -6.94 -8.30
C GLU A 85 9.25 -6.01 -9.01
N ILE A 86 9.04 -4.69 -8.92
CA ILE A 86 10.00 -3.70 -9.43
C ILE A 86 11.34 -3.84 -8.70
N LEU A 87 11.33 -3.85 -7.36
CA LEU A 87 12.55 -3.96 -6.55
C LEU A 87 13.31 -5.26 -6.81
N ILE A 88 12.63 -6.40 -6.86
CA ILE A 88 13.28 -7.69 -7.15
C ILE A 88 13.78 -7.75 -8.60
N GLY A 89 13.07 -7.13 -9.55
CA GLY A 89 13.50 -7.01 -10.94
C GLY A 89 14.83 -6.24 -11.04
N PHE A 90 14.98 -5.12 -10.34
CA PHE A 90 16.25 -4.40 -10.25
C PHE A 90 17.35 -5.24 -9.59
N ILE A 91 17.04 -5.89 -8.46
CA ILE A 91 17.97 -6.77 -7.75
C ILE A 91 18.53 -7.88 -8.66
N ARG A 92 17.69 -8.40 -9.58
CA ARG A 92 18.04 -9.46 -10.54
C ARG A 92 18.54 -8.91 -11.87
N ARG A 93 18.57 -7.58 -12.04
CA ARG A 93 18.87 -6.87 -13.31
C ARG A 93 17.96 -7.29 -14.47
N ASP A 94 16.73 -7.69 -14.16
CA ASP A 94 15.69 -8.02 -15.13
C ASP A 94 14.87 -6.78 -15.48
N TYR A 95 15.49 -5.86 -16.22
CA TYR A 95 14.85 -4.59 -16.61
C TYR A 95 13.63 -4.78 -17.51
N ARG A 96 13.56 -5.90 -18.23
CA ARG A 96 12.39 -6.24 -19.04
C ARG A 96 11.20 -6.56 -18.15
N ARG A 97 11.38 -7.41 -17.13
CA ARG A 97 10.29 -7.68 -16.18
C ARG A 97 9.87 -6.42 -15.44
N VAL A 98 10.82 -5.56 -15.06
CA VAL A 98 10.49 -4.26 -14.45
C VAL A 98 9.61 -3.43 -15.39
N ALA A 99 9.96 -3.34 -16.68
CA ALA A 99 9.13 -2.65 -17.65
C ALA A 99 7.73 -3.25 -17.73
N GLU A 100 7.61 -4.56 -17.96
CA GLU A 100 6.32 -5.27 -18.05
C GLU A 100 5.43 -4.99 -16.84
N VAL A 101 5.99 -5.03 -15.62
CA VAL A 101 5.26 -4.72 -14.38
C VAL A 101 4.71 -3.29 -14.36
N HIS A 102 5.41 -2.29 -14.89
CA HIS A 102 4.89 -0.91 -14.97
C HIS A 102 3.69 -0.78 -15.92
N PHE A 103 3.67 -1.55 -17.01
CA PHE A 103 2.54 -1.59 -17.94
C PHE A 103 1.38 -2.42 -17.38
N GLU A 104 1.65 -3.57 -16.75
CA GLU A 104 0.67 -4.39 -16.03
C GLU A 104 0.00 -3.60 -14.90
N ALA A 105 0.78 -2.74 -14.22
CA ALA A 105 0.31 -1.85 -13.16
C ALA A 105 -0.55 -0.66 -13.65
N GLY A 106 -0.57 -0.41 -14.96
CA GLY A 106 -1.19 0.78 -15.55
C GLY A 106 -0.47 2.08 -15.18
N TYR A 107 0.80 2.02 -14.76
CA TYR A 107 1.61 3.21 -14.47
C TYR A 107 2.14 3.85 -15.75
N VAL A 108 2.42 3.03 -16.77
CA VAL A 108 2.80 3.51 -18.10
C VAL A 108 1.66 3.21 -19.08
N PRO A 109 1.23 4.20 -19.89
CA PRO A 109 0.23 3.99 -20.93
C PRO A 109 0.60 2.87 -21.91
N LYS A 110 -0.40 2.07 -22.32
CA LYS A 110 -0.21 0.87 -23.16
C LYS A 110 0.24 1.18 -24.60
N ASP A 111 0.14 2.43 -25.03
CA ASP A 111 0.61 2.92 -26.33
C ASP A 111 2.12 3.18 -26.38
N ARG A 112 2.83 3.06 -25.24
CA ARG A 112 4.29 3.19 -25.17
C ARG A 112 5.02 1.87 -25.48
N ASP A 113 6.24 1.96 -25.98
CA ASP A 113 7.08 0.79 -26.27
C ASP A 113 7.75 0.24 -25.00
N VAL A 114 7.46 -1.02 -24.69
CA VAL A 114 8.00 -1.73 -23.51
C VAL A 114 9.52 -1.91 -23.59
N ASN A 115 10.08 -2.14 -24.78
CA ASN A 115 11.52 -2.31 -24.97
C ASN A 115 12.26 -0.98 -24.81
N GLU A 116 11.70 0.12 -25.34
CA GLU A 116 12.25 1.47 -25.14
C GLU A 116 12.28 1.81 -23.65
N PHE A 117 11.17 1.55 -22.95
CA PHE A 117 11.09 1.76 -21.51
C PHE A 117 12.09 0.87 -20.74
N ALA A 118 12.22 -0.41 -21.10
CA ALA A 118 13.20 -1.31 -20.50
C ALA A 118 14.65 -0.84 -20.71
N GLN A 119 14.97 -0.23 -21.86
CA GLN A 119 16.28 0.37 -22.11
C GLN A 119 16.52 1.60 -21.23
N ALA A 120 15.51 2.46 -21.06
CA ALA A 120 15.59 3.60 -20.16
C ALA A 120 15.83 3.15 -18.71
N LEU A 121 15.09 2.13 -18.24
CA LEU A 121 15.28 1.53 -16.93
C LEU A 121 16.69 0.93 -16.75
N ARG A 122 17.23 0.27 -17.78
CA ARG A 122 18.61 -0.26 -17.77
C ARG A 122 19.64 0.85 -17.65
N ALA A 123 19.48 1.94 -18.39
CA ALA A 123 20.38 3.09 -18.35
C ALA A 123 20.43 3.74 -16.95
N VAL A 124 19.32 3.67 -16.20
CA VAL A 124 19.27 4.10 -14.80
C VAL A 124 19.88 3.06 -13.85
N GLY A 125 19.58 1.78 -14.05
CA GLY A 125 19.95 0.70 -13.15
C GLY A 125 21.43 0.28 -13.21
N GLU A 126 22.01 0.13 -14.41
CA GLU A 126 23.38 -0.40 -14.56
C GLU A 126 24.46 0.47 -13.89
N PRO A 127 24.45 1.82 -14.03
CA PRO A 127 25.42 2.66 -13.32
C PRO A 127 25.33 2.49 -11.80
N ILE A 128 24.13 2.25 -11.27
CA ILE A 128 23.88 2.08 -9.84
C ILE A 128 24.50 0.77 -9.35
N PHE A 129 24.48 -0.30 -10.15
CA PHE A 129 25.13 -1.58 -9.80
C PHE A 129 26.62 -1.69 -10.18
N GLY A 130 27.12 -0.81 -11.04
CA GLY A 130 28.52 -0.79 -11.49
C GLY A 130 29.49 -0.02 -10.59
N ILE A 131 28.98 0.75 -9.62
CA ILE A 131 29.78 1.47 -8.61
C ILE A 131 30.09 0.52 -7.44
N GLU A 132 31.20 0.74 -6.74
CA GLU A 132 31.48 0.09 -5.45
C GLU A 132 30.20 -0.02 -4.59
N ALA A 133 29.92 -1.24 -4.12
CA ALA A 133 28.73 -1.64 -3.37
C ALA A 133 28.32 -0.68 -2.22
N SER A 134 29.27 0.05 -1.65
CA SER A 134 29.09 1.00 -0.55
C SER A 134 28.48 2.35 -0.98
N ARG A 135 28.54 2.72 -2.27
CA ARG A 135 28.02 4.00 -2.79
C ARG A 135 26.68 3.87 -3.49
N ILE A 136 26.10 2.68 -3.50
CA ILE A 136 24.83 2.42 -4.19
C ILE A 136 23.67 2.97 -3.35
N SER A 137 22.93 3.92 -3.93
CA SER A 137 21.78 4.55 -3.28
C SER A 137 20.46 4.03 -3.84
N MET A 138 19.65 3.41 -2.98
CA MET A 138 18.29 2.99 -3.32
C MET A 138 17.42 4.22 -3.57
N ALA A 139 17.60 5.26 -2.76
CA ALA A 139 16.91 6.53 -2.91
C ALA A 139 17.14 7.17 -4.29
N ARG A 140 18.38 7.20 -4.79
CA ARG A 140 18.68 7.73 -6.14
C ARG A 140 18.03 6.89 -7.24
N LEU A 141 18.05 5.57 -7.11
CA LEU A 141 17.37 4.68 -8.06
C LEU A 141 15.87 4.99 -8.12
N LEU A 142 15.21 5.06 -6.96
CA LEU A 142 13.79 5.39 -6.90
C LEU A 142 13.50 6.79 -7.47
N SER A 143 14.33 7.80 -7.18
CA SER A 143 14.19 9.14 -7.76
C SER A 143 14.26 9.13 -9.28
N HIS A 144 15.28 8.48 -9.86
CA HIS A 144 15.42 8.38 -11.31
C HIS A 144 14.30 7.55 -11.94
N LEU A 145 13.81 6.52 -11.23
CA LEU A 145 12.66 5.75 -11.70
C LEU A 145 11.43 6.63 -11.82
N PHE A 146 11.11 7.43 -10.80
CA PHE A 146 9.98 8.36 -10.85
C PHE A 146 10.11 9.35 -12.00
N GLU A 147 11.30 9.94 -12.19
CA GLU A 147 11.58 10.85 -13.29
C GLU A 147 11.38 10.19 -14.66
N VAL A 148 11.86 8.96 -14.85
CA VAL A 148 11.67 8.22 -16.10
C VAL A 148 10.20 7.86 -16.29
N THR A 149 9.51 7.34 -15.28
CA THR A 149 8.09 7.00 -15.40
C THR A 149 7.20 8.21 -15.68
N GLU A 150 7.52 9.37 -15.09
CA GLU A 150 6.81 10.63 -15.33
C GLU A 150 6.96 11.07 -16.80
N ARG A 151 8.18 10.97 -17.37
CA ARG A 151 8.42 11.20 -18.80
C ARG A 151 7.64 10.27 -19.71
N PHE A 152 7.36 9.05 -19.24
CA PHE A 152 6.57 8.05 -19.98
C PHE A 152 5.06 8.17 -19.73
N GLY A 153 4.60 9.18 -18.98
CA GLY A 153 3.18 9.50 -18.81
C GLY A 153 2.53 8.93 -17.55
N MET A 154 3.32 8.54 -16.55
CA MET A 154 2.79 8.12 -15.24
C MET A 154 2.20 9.31 -14.48
N GLU A 155 0.97 9.15 -13.97
CA GLU A 155 0.37 10.13 -13.06
C GLU A 155 1.13 10.19 -11.73
N THR A 156 1.43 11.41 -11.28
CA THR A 156 2.09 11.64 -10.00
C THR A 156 1.19 11.18 -8.84
N ARG A 157 1.67 10.23 -8.05
CA ARG A 157 0.98 9.81 -6.81
C ARG A 157 1.75 10.28 -5.58
N THR A 158 1.08 11.05 -4.73
CA THR A 158 1.70 11.71 -3.57
C THR A 158 2.26 10.71 -2.54
N GLU A 159 1.57 9.58 -2.34
CA GLU A 159 2.02 8.52 -1.43
C GLU A 159 3.36 7.91 -1.86
N LEU A 160 3.66 7.92 -3.16
CA LEU A 160 4.88 7.37 -3.72
C LEU A 160 6.07 8.33 -3.56
N LEU A 161 5.81 9.63 -3.73
CA LEU A 161 6.78 10.68 -3.43
C LEU A 161 7.15 10.70 -1.95
N LEU A 162 6.16 10.48 -1.07
CA LEU A 162 6.41 10.35 0.36
C LEU A 162 7.31 9.13 0.64
N LEU A 163 6.99 7.96 0.07
CA LEU A 163 7.80 6.75 0.21
C LEU A 163 9.26 6.97 -0.24
N GLN A 164 9.45 7.62 -1.39
CA GLN A 164 10.76 7.98 -1.91
C GLN A 164 11.51 8.91 -0.94
N ARG A 165 10.89 9.99 -0.49
CA ARG A 165 11.50 10.96 0.45
C ARG A 165 11.88 10.27 1.75
N THR A 166 11.01 9.43 2.28
CA THR A 166 11.29 8.67 3.50
C THR A 166 12.44 7.69 3.29
N MET A 167 12.51 7.00 2.14
CA MET A 167 13.64 6.13 1.81
C MET A 167 14.97 6.89 1.82
N VAL A 168 15.02 8.14 1.31
CA VAL A 168 16.22 9.00 1.37
C VAL A 168 16.64 9.23 2.81
N VAL A 169 15.69 9.56 3.70
CA VAL A 169 15.96 9.83 5.12
C VAL A 169 16.44 8.57 5.82
N VAL A 170 15.74 7.44 5.64
CA VAL A 170 16.09 6.14 6.24
C VAL A 170 17.47 5.68 5.77
N GLU A 171 17.77 5.83 4.48
CA GLU A 171 19.10 5.54 3.93
C GLU A 171 20.17 6.43 4.54
N GLY A 172 19.90 7.73 4.73
CA GLY A 172 20.80 8.67 5.38
C GLY A 172 21.10 8.31 6.83
N VAL A 173 20.06 7.98 7.61
CA VAL A 173 20.18 7.52 9.01
C VAL A 173 20.95 6.20 9.08
N ALA A 174 20.67 5.26 8.19
CA ALA A 174 21.35 3.97 8.23
C ALA A 174 22.83 4.11 7.82
N ARG A 175 23.17 5.02 6.89
CA ARG A 175 24.57 5.33 6.55
C ARG A 175 25.31 6.15 7.60
N SER A 176 24.62 6.94 8.44
CA SER A 176 25.29 7.61 9.57
C SER A 176 25.72 6.61 10.64
N LEU A 177 25.04 5.47 10.75
CA LEU A 177 25.39 4.35 11.63
C LEU A 177 26.47 3.44 11.03
N ASP A 178 26.35 3.11 9.73
CA ASP A 178 27.32 2.32 8.98
C ASP A 178 27.60 2.95 7.59
N PRO A 179 28.70 3.72 7.44
CA PRO A 179 29.06 4.37 6.18
C PRO A 179 29.34 3.41 5.01
N HIS A 180 29.63 2.13 5.30
CA HIS A 180 29.97 1.13 4.29
C HIS A 180 28.80 0.23 3.93
N MET A 181 27.62 0.46 4.52
CA MET A 181 26.46 -0.39 4.33
C MET A 181 26.00 -0.44 2.87
N ASN A 182 25.91 -1.65 2.33
CA ASN A 182 25.24 -1.90 1.06
C ASN A 182 23.73 -2.05 1.28
N ILE A 183 22.98 -0.99 0.93
CA ILE A 183 21.52 -0.92 1.09
C ILE A 183 20.81 -2.06 0.37
N TRP A 184 21.27 -2.46 -0.82
CA TRP A 184 20.65 -3.54 -1.60
C TRP A 184 20.82 -4.90 -0.95
N ASN A 185 21.98 -5.17 -0.36
CA ASN A 185 22.21 -6.44 0.35
C ASN A 185 21.30 -6.55 1.58
N VAL A 186 21.03 -5.43 2.26
CA VAL A 186 20.12 -5.37 3.41
C VAL A 186 18.65 -5.45 2.97
N ALA A 187 18.30 -4.83 1.85
CA ALA A 187 16.93 -4.81 1.34
C ALA A 187 16.49 -6.15 0.74
N ARG A 188 17.41 -6.82 0.01
CA ARG A 188 17.17 -8.09 -0.71
C ARG A 188 16.41 -9.13 0.12
N PRO A 189 16.83 -9.54 1.32
CA PRO A 189 16.12 -10.57 2.08
C PRO A 189 14.70 -10.17 2.45
N THR A 190 14.45 -8.89 2.69
CA THR A 190 13.10 -8.39 3.02
C THR A 190 12.18 -8.46 1.80
N VAL A 191 12.69 -8.04 0.63
CA VAL A 191 11.94 -8.10 -0.63
C VAL A 191 11.70 -9.55 -1.06
N GLU A 192 12.74 -10.40 -1.05
CA GLU A 192 12.62 -11.82 -1.43
C GLU A 192 11.63 -12.58 -0.55
N ARG A 193 11.65 -12.31 0.77
CA ARG A 193 10.67 -12.87 1.70
C ARG A 193 9.25 -12.47 1.30
N TYR A 194 9.01 -11.18 1.08
CA TYR A 194 7.69 -10.70 0.66
C TYR A 194 7.22 -11.35 -0.65
N ILE A 195 8.09 -11.43 -1.68
CA ILE A 195 7.78 -12.09 -2.95
C ILE A 195 7.40 -13.56 -2.71
N SER A 196 8.19 -14.28 -1.93
CA SER A 196 7.94 -15.71 -1.66
C SER A 196 6.62 -15.97 -0.93
N GLU A 197 6.21 -15.05 -0.06
CA GLU A 197 5.01 -15.16 0.77
C GLU A 197 3.74 -14.66 0.06
N ASN A 198 3.86 -13.68 -0.85
CA ASN A 198 2.72 -12.93 -1.38
C ASN A 198 2.54 -13.02 -2.91
N ILE A 199 3.55 -13.48 -3.65
CA ILE A 199 3.52 -13.61 -5.13
C ILE A 199 3.86 -15.04 -5.57
N GLY A 200 4.58 -15.79 -4.75
CA GLY A 200 4.97 -17.17 -5.06
C GLY A 200 3.79 -18.17 -5.19
N PRO A 201 4.07 -19.43 -5.56
CA PRO A 201 3.04 -20.47 -5.78
C PRO A 201 2.11 -20.66 -4.58
N LYS A 202 2.64 -20.48 -3.36
CA LYS A 202 1.86 -20.54 -2.12
C LYS A 202 0.80 -19.43 -2.03
N ALA A 203 1.11 -18.23 -2.53
CA ALA A 203 0.17 -17.12 -2.55
C ALA A 203 -0.95 -17.38 -3.57
N ILE A 204 -0.59 -17.87 -4.76
CA ILE A 204 -1.56 -18.26 -5.80
C ILE A 204 -2.51 -19.33 -5.26
N LEU A 205 -2.00 -20.37 -4.59
CA LEU A 205 -2.83 -21.40 -3.97
C LEU A 205 -3.76 -20.85 -2.89
N ARG A 206 -3.26 -19.91 -2.06
CA ARG A 206 -4.07 -19.27 -1.02
C ARG A 206 -5.18 -18.41 -1.63
N GLU A 207 -4.88 -17.63 -2.65
CA GLU A 207 -5.86 -16.82 -3.39
C GLU A 207 -6.89 -17.67 -4.12
N ALA A 208 -6.45 -18.77 -4.75
CA ALA A 208 -7.35 -19.73 -5.37
C ALA A 208 -8.31 -20.33 -4.33
N PHE A 209 -7.80 -20.72 -3.16
CA PHE A 209 -8.64 -21.24 -2.08
C PHE A 209 -9.62 -20.19 -1.54
N GLN A 210 -9.17 -18.95 -1.33
CA GLN A 210 -10.05 -17.85 -0.90
C GLN A 210 -11.13 -17.55 -1.95
N THR A 211 -10.76 -17.51 -3.22
CA THR A 211 -11.70 -17.35 -4.35
C THR A 211 -12.72 -18.49 -4.36
N LEU A 212 -12.28 -19.74 -4.18
CA LEU A 212 -13.16 -20.91 -4.09
C LEU A 212 -14.09 -20.84 -2.87
N GLN A 213 -13.62 -20.35 -1.71
CA GLN A 213 -14.48 -20.16 -0.53
C GLN A 213 -15.54 -19.07 -0.76
N VAL A 214 -15.16 -17.96 -1.38
CA VAL A 214 -16.10 -16.91 -1.79
C VAL A 214 -17.10 -17.50 -2.79
N LEU A 215 -16.63 -18.20 -3.81
CA LEU A 215 -17.48 -18.83 -4.81
C LEU A 215 -18.37 -19.92 -4.21
N GLY A 216 -17.93 -20.66 -3.18
CA GLY A 216 -18.77 -21.62 -2.46
C GLY A 216 -19.83 -20.94 -1.58
N ARG A 217 -19.50 -19.79 -0.99
CA ARG A 217 -20.41 -19.00 -0.14
C ARG A 217 -21.45 -18.22 -0.94
N PHE A 218 -21.08 -17.72 -2.12
CA PHE A 218 -21.94 -16.93 -2.99
C PHE A 218 -22.50 -17.73 -4.18
N GLY A 219 -21.90 -18.87 -4.54
CA GLY A 219 -22.31 -19.73 -5.64
C GLY A 219 -23.77 -20.16 -5.61
N PRO A 220 -24.32 -20.60 -4.46
CA PRO A 220 -25.74 -20.91 -4.33
C PRO A 220 -26.66 -19.69 -4.54
N LYS A 221 -26.14 -18.46 -4.37
CA LYS A 221 -26.89 -17.20 -4.50
C LYS A 221 -26.66 -16.52 -5.86
N LEU A 222 -25.71 -16.97 -6.66
CA LEU A 222 -25.46 -16.43 -8.00
C LEU A 222 -26.65 -16.58 -8.95
N PRO A 223 -27.40 -17.71 -8.97
CA PRO A 223 -28.60 -17.83 -9.79
C PRO A 223 -29.66 -16.80 -9.39
N GLU A 224 -29.91 -16.61 -8.09
CA GLU A 224 -30.88 -15.63 -7.58
C GLU A 224 -30.47 -14.19 -7.93
N ILE A 225 -29.19 -13.83 -7.83
CA ILE A 225 -28.69 -12.50 -8.21
C ILE A 225 -28.79 -12.29 -9.72
N ALA A 226 -28.47 -13.31 -10.52
CA ALA A 226 -28.58 -13.25 -11.98
C ALA A 226 -30.04 -13.14 -12.43
N GLU A 227 -30.94 -13.91 -11.83
CA GLU A 227 -32.39 -13.83 -12.05
C GLU A 227 -32.94 -12.46 -11.66
N ASP A 228 -32.53 -11.89 -10.52
CA ASP A 228 -33.00 -10.57 -10.07
C ASP A 228 -32.48 -9.42 -10.98
N ILE A 229 -31.23 -9.52 -11.47
CA ILE A 229 -30.68 -8.57 -12.45
C ILE A 229 -31.39 -8.70 -13.81
N LEU A 230 -31.61 -9.93 -14.28
CA LEU A 230 -32.33 -10.20 -15.53
C LEU A 230 -33.79 -9.77 -15.44
N ALA A 231 -34.45 -10.02 -14.31
CA ALA A 231 -35.83 -9.60 -14.03
C ALA A 231 -35.95 -8.07 -14.02
N ARG A 232 -34.98 -7.35 -13.45
CA ARG A 232 -34.93 -5.88 -13.47
C ARG A 232 -34.60 -5.28 -14.84
N GLN A 233 -33.96 -6.03 -15.73
CA GLN A 233 -33.74 -5.60 -17.12
C GLN A 233 -34.89 -5.94 -18.05
N THR A 234 -35.59 -7.05 -17.81
CA THR A 234 -36.80 -7.42 -18.58
C THR A 234 -38.03 -6.64 -18.14
N GLN A 235 -38.12 -6.28 -16.86
CA GLN A 235 -39.08 -5.29 -16.40
C GLN A 235 -38.45 -3.90 -16.56
N GLY A 236 -38.73 -3.23 -17.69
CA GLY A 236 -38.47 -1.79 -17.83
C GLY A 236 -38.99 -1.02 -16.60
N PRO A 237 -38.46 0.19 -16.33
CA PRO A 237 -38.64 0.89 -15.05
C PRO A 237 -40.10 0.81 -14.63
N ALA A 238 -40.35 0.20 -13.47
CA ALA A 238 -41.70 -0.03 -12.97
C ALA A 238 -42.49 1.27 -13.06
N VAL A 239 -43.43 1.34 -14.00
CA VAL A 239 -44.38 2.45 -14.08
C VAL A 239 -45.11 2.41 -12.74
N PRO A 240 -44.97 3.43 -11.86
CA PRO A 240 -45.68 3.41 -10.60
C PRO A 240 -47.17 3.30 -10.91
N ASP A 241 -47.82 2.28 -10.37
CA ASP A 241 -49.26 2.05 -10.53
C ASP A 241 -49.99 3.27 -9.97
N ARG A 242 -50.31 4.24 -10.84
CA ARG A 242 -51.13 5.41 -10.52
C ARG A 242 -52.58 4.95 -10.41
N ARG A 243 -52.87 4.07 -9.45
CA ARG A 243 -54.23 3.92 -8.95
C ARG A 243 -54.64 5.27 -8.35
N PRO A 244 -55.80 5.82 -8.74
CA PRO A 244 -56.20 7.13 -8.26
C PRO A 244 -56.45 7.05 -6.75
N TRP A 245 -55.49 7.59 -5.99
CA TRP A 245 -55.56 7.94 -4.57
C TRP A 245 -56.94 8.54 -4.20
N LEU A 246 -57.56 9.25 -5.15
CA LEU A 246 -58.84 9.92 -4.98
C LEU A 246 -59.97 8.94 -4.63
N GLY A 247 -59.97 7.72 -5.17
CA GLY A 247 -61.02 6.73 -4.89
C GLY A 247 -60.93 6.16 -3.47
N ARG A 248 -59.71 5.94 -2.95
CA ARG A 248 -59.49 5.48 -1.57
C ARG A 248 -59.68 6.62 -0.55
N ALA A 249 -59.29 7.84 -0.90
CA ALA A 249 -59.54 9.02 -0.07
C ALA A 249 -61.03 9.35 0.04
N LEU A 250 -61.80 9.23 -1.05
CA LEU A 250 -63.26 9.42 -1.02
C LEU A 250 -63.99 8.35 -0.20
N LEU A 251 -63.55 7.08 -0.27
CA LEU A 251 -64.12 6.01 0.54
C LEU A 251 -63.83 6.19 2.04
N LEU A 252 -62.62 6.65 2.40
CA LEU A 252 -62.27 6.97 3.78
C LEU A 252 -62.99 8.23 4.30
N ALA A 253 -63.20 9.24 3.46
CA ALA A 253 -63.97 10.43 3.81
C ALA A 253 -65.48 10.11 3.99
N ALA A 254 -66.06 9.25 3.14
CA ALA A 254 -67.45 8.81 3.28
C ALA A 254 -67.67 7.97 4.55
N ALA A 255 -66.71 7.11 4.92
CA ALA A 255 -66.76 6.35 6.17
C ALA A 255 -66.68 7.26 7.42
N ALA A 256 -65.92 8.36 7.37
CA ALA A 256 -65.84 9.33 8.46
C ALA A 256 -67.13 10.15 8.64
N VAL A 257 -67.84 10.48 7.56
CA VAL A 257 -69.13 11.21 7.64
C VAL A 257 -70.25 10.32 8.19
N VAL A 258 -70.28 9.03 7.86
CA VAL A 258 -71.26 8.08 8.45
C VAL A 258 -70.94 7.79 9.92
N GLY A 259 -69.65 7.71 10.29
CA GLY A 259 -69.23 7.54 11.69
C GLY A 259 -69.57 8.73 12.59
N PHE A 260 -69.51 9.97 12.08
CA PHE A 260 -69.85 11.16 12.86
C PHE A 260 -71.36 11.41 12.97
N GLY A 261 -72.18 10.90 12.04
CA GLY A 261 -73.63 11.05 12.07
C GLY A 261 -74.36 10.14 13.07
N VAL A 262 -73.76 9.01 13.46
CA VAL A 262 -74.37 8.06 14.41
C VAL A 262 -73.95 8.35 15.86
N GLY A 263 -72.85 9.06 16.08
CA GLY A 263 -72.37 9.43 17.42
C GLY A 263 -73.08 10.61 18.09
N PHE A 264 -74.11 11.19 17.45
CA PHE A 264 -74.87 12.34 17.99
C PHE A 264 -76.33 12.02 18.31
N LEU A 265 -76.71 10.74 18.37
CA LEU A 265 -78.07 10.27 18.67
C LEU A 265 -78.17 9.21 19.77
N PHE A 266 -77.13 9.06 20.61
CA PHE A 266 -77.20 8.35 21.89
C PHE A 266 -76.36 9.05 22.95
#